data_AF-A0A8J1JTR0-F1
#
_entry.id   AF-A0A8J1JTR0-F1
#
_cell.length_a   1.000
_cell.length_b   1.000
_cell.length_c   1.000
_cell.angle_alpha   90.00
_cell.angle_beta   90.00
_cell.angle_gamma   90.00
#
_symmetry.space_group_name_H-M   'P 1'
#
loop_
_entity.id
_entity.type
_entity.pdbx_description
1 polymer ?
#
loop_
_entity_poly.entity_id
_entity_poly.type
_entity_poly.pdbx_seq_one_letter_code
_entity_poly.pdbx_strand_id
1 'polypeptide(L)'
;MSNETVVVYVGNDGTNFTYTTGQDGTAEFSIDTSSFQLSSVRIKASYKTGDYCSGHRWLTASYEEDTRTVNHFYSRSKSFLKLQPIHRTLECQIVEKVNVHYILTPEGVGEARNAVFHYLVMAKGRIVENGKHTLALIPNQGK
;
A
#
# COMPACT_ATOMS: atom_id res chain seq x y z
N MET A 1 -11.54 -16.35 -17.31
CA MET A 1 -10.28 -17.06 -16.97
C MET A 1 -10.52 -17.89 -15.71
N SER A 2 -9.74 -18.94 -15.46
CA SER A 2 -9.84 -19.71 -14.21
C SER A 2 -9.14 -18.96 -13.09
N ASN A 3 -9.63 -19.14 -11.87
CA ASN A 3 -8.95 -18.67 -10.67
C ASN A 3 -7.63 -19.45 -10.51
N GLU A 4 -6.55 -18.75 -10.17
CA GLU A 4 -5.21 -19.29 -10.03
C GLU A 4 -4.62 -18.90 -8.68
N THR A 5 -3.73 -19.75 -8.14
CA THR A 5 -3.13 -19.52 -6.83
C THR A 5 -1.80 -18.77 -6.95
N VAL A 6 -1.64 -17.70 -6.18
CA VAL A 6 -0.41 -16.90 -6.08
C VAL A 6 0.07 -16.91 -4.64
N VAL A 7 1.38 -17.07 -4.43
CA VAL A 7 2.00 -17.02 -3.11
C VAL A 7 2.76 -15.71 -2.96
N VAL A 8 2.45 -14.96 -1.90
CA VAL A 8 3.12 -13.71 -1.55
C VAL A 8 4.01 -13.95 -0.34
N TYR A 9 5.32 -13.80 -0.54
CA TYR A 9 6.34 -13.86 0.50
C TYR A 9 6.62 -12.47 1.04
N VAL A 10 6.75 -12.34 2.36
CA VAL A 10 6.96 -11.07 3.05
C VAL A 10 8.20 -11.17 3.92
N GLY A 11 9.12 -10.23 3.77
CA GLY A 11 10.39 -10.22 4.47
C GLY A 11 11.37 -11.26 3.92
N ASN A 12 12.27 -11.73 4.80
CA ASN A 12 13.32 -12.69 4.48
C ASN A 12 13.28 -13.94 5.37
N ASP A 13 12.32 -14.03 6.29
CA ASP A 13 12.18 -15.11 7.27
C ASP A 13 11.35 -16.30 6.76
N GLY A 14 10.83 -16.20 5.53
CA GLY A 14 10.00 -17.24 4.90
C GLY A 14 8.50 -17.07 5.12
N THR A 15 8.06 -16.02 5.83
CA THR A 15 6.63 -15.70 5.99
C THR A 15 5.96 -15.58 4.62
N ASN A 16 4.86 -16.30 4.41
CA ASN A 16 4.13 -16.28 3.16
C ASN A 16 2.62 -16.44 3.35
N PHE A 17 1.88 -15.95 2.35
CA PHE A 17 0.43 -15.97 2.30
C PHE A 17 -0.05 -16.41 0.92
N THR A 18 -1.08 -17.24 0.90
CA THR A 18 -1.66 -17.80 -0.33
C THR A 18 -2.93 -17.04 -0.69
N TYR A 19 -2.99 -16.56 -1.93
CA TYR A 19 -4.14 -15.85 -2.48
C TYR A 19 -4.60 -16.50 -3.77
N THR A 20 -5.86 -16.26 -4.11
CA THR A 20 -6.49 -16.75 -5.33
C THR A 20 -6.90 -15.56 -6.20
N THR A 21 -6.50 -15.57 -7.47
CA THR A 21 -6.87 -14.51 -8.41
C THR A 21 -8.34 -14.57 -8.80
N GLY A 22 -8.90 -13.39 -9.10
CA GLY A 22 -10.22 -13.24 -9.68
C GLY A 22 -10.23 -13.49 -11.20
N GLN A 23 -11.41 -13.33 -11.81
CA GLN A 23 -11.61 -13.57 -13.24
C GLN A 23 -10.82 -12.63 -14.16
N ASP A 24 -10.44 -11.46 -13.64
CA ASP A 24 -9.61 -10.43 -14.28
C ASP A 24 -8.10 -10.68 -14.08
N GLY A 25 -7.73 -11.76 -13.37
CA GLY A 25 -6.34 -12.12 -13.08
C GLY A 25 -5.71 -11.36 -11.92
N THR A 26 -6.48 -10.59 -11.13
CA THR A 26 -5.95 -9.83 -9.99
C THR A 26 -6.22 -10.52 -8.65
N ALA A 27 -5.33 -10.30 -7.67
CA ALA A 27 -5.53 -10.72 -6.29
C ALA A 27 -5.16 -9.55 -5.35
N GLU A 28 -6.10 -9.12 -4.52
CA GLU A 28 -5.87 -8.09 -3.52
C GLU A 28 -5.43 -8.74 -2.20
N PHE A 29 -4.41 -8.17 -1.57
CA PHE A 29 -3.91 -8.63 -0.29
C PHE A 29 -3.57 -7.47 0.64
N SER A 30 -3.61 -7.73 1.95
CA SER A 30 -3.22 -6.78 2.98
C SER A 30 -2.25 -7.46 3.94
N ILE A 31 -1.19 -6.74 4.32
CA ILE A 31 -0.14 -7.22 5.21
C ILE A 31 -0.22 -6.41 6.50
N ASP A 32 -0.33 -7.09 7.64
CA ASP A 32 -0.17 -6.43 8.94
C ASP A 32 1.31 -6.10 9.15
N THR A 33 1.60 -4.81 9.32
CA THR A 33 2.95 -4.29 9.53
C THR A 33 3.26 -3.99 10.99
N SER A 34 2.38 -4.34 11.94
CA SER A 34 2.52 -4.02 13.36
C SER A 34 3.78 -4.57 14.02
N SER A 35 4.25 -5.74 13.57
CA SER A 35 5.45 -6.42 14.09
C SER A 35 6.76 -6.03 13.39
N PHE A 36 6.70 -5.17 12.36
CA PHE A 36 7.86 -4.89 11.51
C PHE A 36 8.81 -3.91 12.20
N GLN A 37 10.04 -4.36 12.47
CA GLN A 37 11.08 -3.53 13.09
C GLN A 37 12.06 -2.94 12.06
N LEU A 38 12.09 -3.49 10.84
CA LEU A 38 13.02 -3.09 9.79
C LEU A 38 12.53 -1.83 9.07
N SER A 39 13.48 -1.03 8.56
CA SER A 39 13.19 0.18 7.78
C SER A 39 12.63 -0.10 6.37
N SER A 40 12.67 -1.36 5.93
CA SER A 40 12.10 -1.80 4.67
C SER A 40 11.65 -3.26 4.76
N VAL A 41 10.68 -3.62 3.93
CA VAL A 41 10.21 -4.99 3.76
C VAL A 41 10.25 -5.37 2.29
N ARG A 42 10.75 -6.56 2.01
CA ARG A 42 10.71 -7.15 0.66
C ARG A 42 9.44 -7.98 0.51
N ILE A 43 8.69 -7.74 -0.55
CA ILE A 43 7.48 -8.48 -0.91
C ILE A 43 7.77 -9.16 -2.24
N LYS A 44 7.60 -10.48 -2.30
CA LYS A 44 7.80 -11.28 -3.51
C LYS A 44 6.52 -12.02 -3.84
N ALA A 45 6.02 -11.86 -5.06
CA ALA A 45 4.89 -12.62 -5.57
C ALA A 45 5.41 -13.71 -6.51
N SER A 46 4.93 -14.94 -6.33
CA SER A 46 5.28 -16.10 -7.15
C SER A 46 4.03 -16.83 -7.62
N TYR A 47 3.99 -17.14 -8.91
CA TYR A 47 2.90 -17.87 -9.57
C TYR A 47 3.44 -19.15 -10.19
N LYS A 48 3.23 -20.29 -9.52
CA LYS A 48 3.79 -21.61 -9.89
C LYS A 48 5.33 -21.62 -9.95
N THR A 49 5.91 -22.75 -9.55
CA THR A 49 7.31 -23.05 -9.86
C THR A 49 7.34 -23.86 -11.15
N GLY A 50 8.20 -23.49 -12.10
CA GLY A 50 8.41 -24.29 -13.30
C GLY A 50 8.91 -25.70 -12.93
N ASP A 51 8.45 -26.72 -13.64
CA ASP A 51 8.92 -28.09 -13.44
C ASP A 51 10.39 -28.20 -13.88
N TYR A 52 11.26 -28.65 -12.98
CA TYR A 52 12.65 -28.92 -13.31
C TYR A 52 12.77 -30.24 -14.09
N CYS A 53 12.54 -30.20 -15.40
CA CYS A 53 12.71 -31.35 -16.28
C CYS A 53 14.14 -31.40 -16.83
N SER A 54 14.91 -32.40 -16.43
CA SER A 54 16.30 -32.64 -16.83
C SER A 54 16.49 -33.19 -18.25
N GLY A 55 15.44 -33.24 -19.07
CA GLY A 55 15.48 -33.77 -20.44
C GLY A 55 15.92 -32.73 -21.46
N HIS A 56 17.01 -33.00 -22.19
CA HIS A 56 17.71 -32.11 -23.13
C HIS A 56 16.90 -31.45 -24.28
N ARG A 57 15.57 -31.56 -24.37
CA ARG A 57 14.78 -31.15 -25.54
C ARG A 57 13.35 -30.64 -25.28
N TRP A 58 12.98 -30.28 -24.05
CA TRP A 58 11.60 -29.85 -23.75
C TRP A 58 11.55 -28.37 -23.37
N LEU A 59 10.57 -27.63 -23.90
CA LEU A 59 10.29 -26.24 -23.52
C LEU A 59 9.63 -26.23 -22.13
N THR A 60 10.39 -25.89 -21.10
CA THR A 60 9.85 -25.68 -19.75
C THR A 60 9.12 -24.35 -19.68
N ALA A 61 7.89 -24.35 -19.16
CA ALA A 61 7.18 -23.12 -18.86
C ALA A 61 7.96 -22.31 -17.81
N SER A 62 8.31 -21.06 -18.15
CA SER A 62 8.91 -20.12 -17.21
C SER A 62 7.79 -19.23 -16.66
N TYR A 63 7.70 -19.16 -15.34
CA TYR A 63 6.79 -18.27 -14.64
C TYR A 63 7.62 -17.20 -13.93
N GLU A 64 7.40 -15.94 -14.30
CA GLU A 64 8.14 -14.83 -13.71
C GLU A 64 7.64 -14.54 -12.30
N GLU A 65 8.59 -14.20 -11.43
CA GLU A 65 8.33 -13.72 -10.08
C GLU A 65 8.61 -12.21 -10.05
N ASP A 66 7.77 -11.44 -9.36
CA ASP A 66 8.04 -10.02 -9.11
C ASP A 66 8.42 -9.81 -7.64
N THR A 67 9.41 -8.96 -7.41
CA THR A 67 9.89 -8.61 -6.07
C THR A 67 9.96 -7.10 -5.93
N ARG A 68 9.26 -6.59 -4.91
CA ARG A 68 9.23 -5.17 -4.57
C ARG A 68 9.70 -4.94 -3.16
N THR A 69 10.51 -3.91 -2.96
CA THR A 69 10.90 -3.46 -1.62
C THR A 69 10.09 -2.23 -1.27
N VAL A 70 9.38 -2.28 -0.14
CA VAL A 70 8.61 -1.17 0.41
C VAL A 70 9.39 -0.60 1.59
N ASN A 71 9.65 0.70 1.56
CA ASN A 71 10.35 1.40 2.62
C ASN A 71 9.36 2.01 3.62
N HIS A 72 9.75 2.05 4.89
CA HIS A 72 8.99 2.75 5.92
C HIS A 72 9.00 4.25 5.64
N PHE A 73 7.84 4.88 5.73
CA PHE A 73 7.73 6.33 5.76
C PHE A 73 8.32 6.86 7.07
N TYR A 74 9.33 7.73 6.99
CA TYR A 74 9.91 8.32 8.19
C TYR A 74 9.07 9.49 8.70
N SER A 75 8.70 9.44 9.98
CA SER A 75 8.08 10.55 10.70
C SER A 75 8.72 10.72 12.07
N ARG A 76 9.27 11.91 12.32
CA ARG A 76 9.91 12.23 13.61
C ARG A 76 8.93 12.17 14.78
N SER A 77 7.68 12.60 14.57
CA SER A 77 6.63 12.58 15.59
C SER A 77 5.90 11.23 15.65
N LYS A 78 6.15 10.30 14.72
CA LYS A 78 5.34 9.09 14.52
C LYS A 78 3.88 9.39 14.13
N SER A 79 3.61 10.59 13.62
CA SER A 79 2.34 10.91 12.95
C SER A 79 2.47 10.63 11.46
N PHE A 80 1.43 10.06 10.85
CA PHE A 80 1.42 9.60 9.46
C PHE A 80 0.14 10.01 8.75
N LEU A 81 0.24 10.15 7.42
CA LEU A 81 -0.90 10.37 6.54
C LEU A 81 -0.77 9.43 5.34
N LYS A 82 -1.88 8.80 4.97
CA LYS A 82 -1.97 7.90 3.82
C LYS A 82 -3.17 8.27 2.97
N LEU A 83 -2.91 8.57 1.70
CA LEU A 83 -3.96 8.68 0.69
C LEU A 83 -4.43 7.28 0.32
N GLN A 84 -5.74 7.04 0.33
CA GLN A 84 -6.30 5.83 -0.25
C GLN A 84 -6.23 5.96 -1.78
N PRO A 85 -5.48 5.10 -2.48
CA PRO A 85 -5.42 5.14 -3.93
C PRO A 85 -6.78 4.78 -4.54
N ILE A 86 -7.07 5.37 -5.70
CA ILE A 86 -8.23 5.03 -6.52
C ILE A 86 -7.69 4.30 -7.75
N HIS A 87 -7.94 3.00 -7.83
CA HIS A 87 -7.37 2.10 -8.85
C HIS A 87 -8.17 2.08 -10.16
N ARG A 88 -8.81 3.20 -10.51
CA ARG A 88 -9.58 3.34 -11.76
C ARG A 88 -9.35 4.70 -12.39
N THR A 89 -9.63 4.78 -13.68
CA THR A 89 -9.67 6.06 -14.39
C THR A 89 -10.83 6.90 -13.85
N LEU A 90 -10.54 8.16 -13.55
CA LEU A 90 -11.55 9.12 -13.15
C LEU A 90 -12.25 9.69 -14.38
N GLU A 91 -13.57 9.73 -14.34
CA GLU A 91 -14.38 10.30 -15.41
C GLU A 91 -14.48 11.82 -15.26
N CYS A 92 -14.50 12.53 -16.39
CA CYS A 92 -14.68 13.97 -16.37
C CYS A 92 -16.07 14.34 -15.83
N GLN A 93 -16.15 15.50 -15.17
CA GLN A 93 -17.40 16.07 -14.62
C GLN A 93 -18.06 15.27 -13.48
N ILE A 94 -17.44 14.18 -13.02
CA ILE A 94 -17.86 13.45 -11.82
C ILE A 94 -16.98 13.88 -10.64
N VAL A 95 -17.63 14.25 -9.52
CA VAL A 95 -16.92 14.59 -8.28
C VAL A 95 -16.50 13.30 -7.59
N GLU A 96 -15.20 13.13 -7.39
CA GLU A 96 -14.64 11.97 -6.73
C GLU A 96 -14.25 12.27 -5.28
N LYS A 97 -14.59 11.37 -4.36
CA LYS A 97 -14.15 11.47 -2.98
C LYS A 97 -12.79 10.80 -2.80
N VAL A 98 -11.80 11.58 -2.37
CA VAL A 98 -10.48 11.05 -1.97
C VAL A 98 -10.47 10.81 -0.47
N ASN A 99 -10.24 9.56 -0.06
CA ASN A 99 -10.13 9.21 1.36
C ASN A 99 -8.69 9.37 1.84
N VAL A 100 -8.53 9.98 3.01
CA VAL A 100 -7.24 10.20 3.66
C VAL A 100 -7.29 9.57 5.05
N HIS A 101 -6.39 8.62 5.30
CA HIS A 101 -6.19 8.02 6.61
C HIS A 101 -5.06 8.74 7.33
N TYR A 102 -5.19 8.92 8.64
CA TYR A 102 -4.17 9.58 9.45
C TYR A 102 -3.96 8.86 10.77
N ILE A 103 -2.73 8.95 11.26
CA ILE A 103 -2.35 8.65 12.64
C ILE A 103 -1.71 9.93 13.17
N LEU A 104 -2.29 10.51 14.21
CA LEU A 104 -1.76 11.71 14.86
C LEU A 104 -1.38 11.36 16.29
N THR A 105 -0.12 11.55 16.64
CA THR A 105 0.41 11.27 17.98
C THR A 105 0.49 12.54 18.82
N PRO A 106 0.47 12.42 20.16
CA PRO A 106 0.66 13.55 21.06
C PRO A 106 1.98 14.31 20.80
N GLU A 107 3.05 13.61 20.43
CA GLU A 107 4.33 14.24 20.08
C GLU A 107 4.23 15.11 18.82
N GLY A 108 3.33 14.77 17.89
CA GLY A 108 3.12 15.51 16.66
C GLY A 108 2.14 16.68 16.80
N VAL A 109 1.12 16.56 17.64
CA VAL A 109 0.06 17.57 17.77
C VAL A 109 0.18 18.43 19.02
N GLY A 110 0.94 17.99 20.03
CA GLY A 110 1.09 18.69 21.31
C GLY A 110 -0.25 19.00 21.96
N GLU A 111 -0.46 20.26 22.32
CA GLU A 111 -1.70 20.77 22.92
C GLU A 111 -2.68 21.34 21.88
N ALA A 112 -2.43 21.12 20.58
CA ALA A 112 -3.28 21.65 19.53
C ALA A 112 -4.71 21.09 19.65
N ARG A 113 -5.69 21.99 19.55
CA ARG A 113 -7.11 21.62 19.53
C ARG A 113 -7.62 21.24 18.15
N ASN A 114 -6.87 21.61 17.11
CA ASN A 114 -7.23 21.35 15.72
C ASN A 114 -5.98 20.98 14.90
N ALA A 115 -6.12 20.03 13.99
CA ALA A 115 -5.15 19.76 12.94
C ALA A 115 -5.68 20.28 11.59
N VAL A 116 -4.84 20.97 10.82
CA VAL A 116 -5.21 21.49 9.49
C VAL A 116 -4.40 20.75 8.44
N PHE A 117 -5.09 20.03 7.57
CA PHE A 117 -4.51 19.34 6.42
C PHE A 117 -4.60 20.23 5.20
N HIS A 118 -3.47 20.48 4.54
CA HIS A 118 -3.42 21.20 3.25
C HIS A 118 -3.25 20.20 2.11
N TYR A 119 -3.95 20.40 1.01
CA TYR A 119 -3.84 19.55 -0.18
C TYR A 119 -3.65 20.39 -1.44
N LEU A 120 -2.96 19.80 -2.42
CA LEU A 120 -2.69 20.35 -3.73
C LEU A 120 -3.06 19.29 -4.77
N VAL A 121 -3.75 19.71 -5.83
CA VAL A 121 -3.98 18.88 -7.02
C VAL A 121 -3.06 19.38 -8.11
N MET A 122 -2.25 18.47 -8.68
CA MET A 122 -1.30 18.79 -9.73
C MET A 122 -1.70 18.14 -11.06
N ALA A 123 -1.62 18.90 -12.15
CA ALA A 123 -1.81 18.39 -13.50
C ALA A 123 -0.89 19.13 -14.48
N LYS A 124 -0.30 18.41 -15.44
CA LYS A 124 0.60 18.98 -16.46
C LYS A 124 1.72 19.86 -15.86
N GLY A 125 2.30 19.44 -14.73
CA GLY A 125 3.41 20.14 -14.08
C GLY A 125 3.04 21.40 -13.30
N ARG A 126 1.76 21.69 -13.06
CA ARG A 126 1.30 22.85 -12.28
C ARG A 126 0.22 22.48 -11.26
N ILE A 127 0.06 23.33 -10.25
CA ILE A 127 -1.05 23.25 -9.29
C ILE A 127 -2.31 23.76 -9.99
N VAL A 128 -3.33 22.90 -10.05
CA VAL A 128 -4.64 23.24 -10.65
C VAL A 128 -5.72 23.49 -9.61
N GLU A 129 -5.56 22.95 -8.40
CA GLU A 129 -6.48 23.16 -7.28
C GLU A 129 -5.72 23.05 -5.95
N ASN A 130 -6.21 23.72 -4.91
CA ASN A 130 -5.68 23.61 -3.56
C ASN A 130 -6.81 23.80 -2.54
N GLY A 131 -6.58 23.33 -1.32
CA GLY A 131 -7.52 23.57 -0.23
C GLY A 131 -6.97 23.13 1.11
N LYS A 132 -7.85 23.19 2.11
CA LYS A 132 -7.56 22.74 3.47
C LYS A 132 -8.74 22.01 4.10
N HIS A 133 -8.44 21.12 5.01
CA HIS A 133 -9.41 20.42 5.85
C HIS A 133 -9.01 20.53 7.32
N THR A 134 -9.92 21.01 8.17
CA THR A 134 -9.66 21.17 9.60
C THR A 134 -10.33 20.04 10.37
N LEU A 135 -9.54 19.32 11.16
CA LEU A 135 -9.98 18.27 12.06
C LEU A 135 -9.88 18.78 13.51
N ALA A 136 -10.98 18.70 14.26
CA ALA A 136 -10.95 18.93 15.70
C ALA A 136 -10.28 17.73 16.40
N LEU A 137 -9.25 18.01 17.20
CA LEU A 137 -8.56 17.02 18.00
C LEU A 137 -9.23 16.97 19.37
N ILE A 138 -9.78 15.81 19.72
CA ILE A 138 -10.31 15.60 21.05
C ILE A 138 -9.09 15.41 21.97
N PRO A 139 -8.94 16.23 23.03
CA PRO A 139 -7.86 16.00 23.99
C PRO A 139 -8.03 14.61 24.59
N ASN A 140 -6.95 13.81 24.60
CA ASN A 140 -6.92 12.60 25.41
C ASN A 140 -7.21 13.02 26.85
N GLN A 141 -8.34 12.59 27.41
CA GLN A 141 -8.54 12.66 28.84
C GLN A 141 -7.53 11.69 29.46
N GLY A 142 -6.44 12.25 29.99
CA GLY A 142 -5.41 11.47 30.67
C GLY A 142 -6.06 10.61 31.75
N LYS A 143 -5.76 9.31 31.71
CA LYS A 143 -5.90 8.43 32.85
C LYS A 143 -4.51 8.23 33.46
#